data_AF-A0A7W0HLQ2-F1
#
_entry.id   AF-A0A7W0HLQ2-F1
#
_cell.length_a   1.000
_cell.length_b   1.000
_cell.length_c   1.000
_cell.angle_alpha   90.00
_cell.angle_beta   90.00
_cell.angle_gamma   90.00
#
_symmetry.space_group_name_H-M   'P 1'
#
loop_
_entity.id
_entity.type
_entity.pdbx_description
1 polymer ?
#
loop_
_entity_poly.entity_id
_entity_poly.type
_entity_poly.pdbx_seq_one_letter_code
_entity_poly.pdbx_strand_id
1 'polypeptide(L)' 'MTEFRRRQDSDRWHWCKECPDYPEEKEVIISHTTPEYGVLCEECKKREPLKMEEKK' A
#
# COMPACT_ATOMS: atom_id res chain seq x y z
N MET A 1 7.30 4.52 -9.30
CA MET A 1 7.16 5.16 -7.97
C MET A 1 5.98 4.47 -7.30
N THR A 2 6.17 3.89 -6.13
CA THR A 2 5.10 3.20 -5.41
C THR A 2 4.23 4.24 -4.73
N GLU A 3 2.96 4.33 -5.13
CA GLU A 3 1.99 5.25 -4.53
C GLU A 3 1.18 4.49 -3.50
N PHE A 4 1.37 4.79 -2.22
CA PHE A 4 0.58 4.23 -1.13
C PHE A 4 -0.68 5.07 -0.95
N ARG A 5 -1.84 4.44 -0.89
CA ARG A 5 -3.13 5.11 -0.67
C ARG A 5 -3.79 4.52 0.56
N ARG A 6 -4.33 5.33 1.46
CA ARG A 6 -5.17 4.87 2.58
C ARG A 6 -6.45 5.68 2.65
N ARG A 7 -7.50 5.14 3.27
CA ARG A 7 -8.71 5.92 3.58
C ARG A 7 -8.46 6.79 4.81
N GLN A 8 -9.13 7.93 4.94
CA GLN A 8 -9.06 8.71 6.19
C GLN A 8 -9.67 7.97 7.39
N ASP A 9 -10.65 7.10 7.12
CA ASP A 9 -11.34 6.27 8.12
C ASP A 9 -10.58 4.96 8.44
N SER A 10 -9.47 4.68 7.75
CA SER A 10 -8.69 3.46 7.95
C SER A 10 -7.20 3.67 7.83
N ASP A 11 -6.46 3.21 8.84
CA ASP A 11 -4.99 3.19 8.82
C ASP A 11 -4.39 2.12 7.88
N ARG A 12 -5.20 1.52 7.01
CA ARG A 12 -4.77 0.51 6.05
C ARG A 12 -4.27 1.15 4.76
N TRP A 13 -3.01 0.87 4.43
CA TRP A 13 -2.36 1.35 3.22
C TRP A 13 -2.44 0.32 2.09
N HIS A 14 -2.82 0.81 0.92
CA HIS A 14 -2.99 0.08 -0.32
C HIS A 14 -2.16 0.76 -1.40
N TRP A 15 -1.15 0.08 -1.91
CA TRP A 15 -0.35 0.61 -3.02
C TRP A 15 -0.65 -0.06 -4.35
N CYS A 16 -1.29 -1.23 -4.31
CA CYS A 16 -1.62 -2.00 -5.48
C CYS A 16 -3.02 -1.62 -5.97
N LYS A 17 -3.10 -1.06 -7.18
CA LYS A 17 -4.36 -0.69 -7.87
C LYS A 17 -5.24 -1.89 -8.19
N GLU A 18 -4.71 -3.10 -8.10
CA GLU A 18 -5.43 -4.36 -8.29
C GLU A 18 -5.88 -5.01 -6.97
N CYS A 19 -5.58 -4.40 -5.81
CA CYS A 19 -6.18 -4.87 -4.56
C CYS A 19 -7.71 -4.65 -4.65
N PRO A 20 -8.57 -5.64 -4.37
CA PRO A 20 -10.03 -5.49 -4.46
C PRO A 20 -10.58 -4.45 -3.47
N ASP A 21 -9.82 -4.20 -2.39
CA ASP A 21 -10.11 -3.18 -1.38
C ASP A 21 -9.40 -1.84 -1.67
N TYR A 22 -8.91 -1.65 -2.91
CA TYR A 22 -8.22 -0.42 -3.28
C TYR A 22 -9.15 0.78 -3.11
N PRO A 23 -8.75 1.82 -2.38
CA PRO A 23 -9.62 2.94 -2.16
C PRO A 23 -9.59 3.83 -3.42
N GLU A 24 -10.64 3.68 -4.23
CA GLU A 24 -10.91 4.49 -5.44
C GLU A 24 -11.62 5.81 -5.13
N GLU A 25 -11.99 5.99 -3.86
CA GLU A 25 -12.63 7.20 -3.34
C GLU A 25 -11.69 8.41 -3.49
N LYS A 26 -12.28 9.61 -3.61
CA LYS A 26 -11.50 10.85 -3.70
C LYS A 26 -10.86 11.24 -2.36
N GLU A 27 -11.42 10.77 -1.24
CA GLU A 27 -10.98 11.08 0.13
C GLU A 27 -9.98 10.04 0.65
N VAL A 28 -8.87 9.91 -0.07
CA VAL A 28 -7.78 9.00 0.27
C VAL A 28 -6.49 9.78 0.50
N ILE A 29 -5.76 9.39 1.52
CA ILE A 29 -4.43 9.93 1.78
C ILE A 29 -3.46 9.16 0.90
N ILE A 30 -2.83 9.87 -0.04
CA ILE A 30 -1.80 9.34 -0.93
C ILE A 30 -0.43 9.73 -0.38
N SER A 31 0.44 8.75 -0.22
CA SER A 31 1.86 8.95 0.05
C SER A 31 2.69 8.34 -1.07
N HIS A 32 3.67 9.10 -1.52
CA HIS A 32 4.64 8.65 -2.52
C HIS A 32 5.87 7.99 -1.88
N THR A 33 5.90 7.91 -0.55
CA THR A 33 6.94 7.31 0.28
C THR A 33 6.32 6.23 1.17
N THR A 34 7.15 5.29 1.63
CA THR A 34 6.71 4.27 2.60
C THR A 34 6.10 4.99 3.81
N PRO A 35 4.84 4.69 4.18
CA PRO A 35 4.20 5.37 5.27
C PRO A 35 4.86 5.00 6.59
N GLU A 36 5.33 6.00 7.35
CA GLU A 36 5.89 5.80 8.69
C GLU A 36 4.81 5.38 9.71
N TYR A 37 3.53 5.63 9.40
CA TYR A 37 2.38 5.33 10.25
C TYR A 37 1.29 4.62 9.45
N GLY A 38 0.76 3.52 10.00
CA GLY A 38 -0.32 2.71 9.44
C GLY A 38 0.11 1.31 9.01
N VAL A 39 -0.85 0.45 8.70
CA VAL A 39 -0.63 -0.96 8.35
C VAL A 39 -0.88 -1.17 6.85
N LEU A 40 0.09 -1.73 6.13
CA LEU A 40 -0.16 -2.17 4.75
C LEU A 40 -1.20 -3.30 4.75
N CYS A 41 -2.15 -3.22 3.82
CA CYS A 41 -3.08 -4.30 3.53
C CYS A 41 -2.29 -5.60 3.27
N GLU A 42 -2.71 -6.72 3.86
CA GLU A 42 -2.02 -8.00 3.77
C GLU A 42 -1.88 -8.49 2.33
N GLU A 43 -2.88 -8.25 1.48
CA GLU A 43 -2.79 -8.55 0.05
C GLU A 43 -1.74 -7.70 -0.64
N CYS A 44 -1.73 -6.40 -0.38
CA CYS A 44 -0.75 -5.52 -0.99
C CYS A 44 0.67 -5.77 -0.39
N LYS A 45 0.79 -6.24 0.86
CA LYS A 45 2.04 -6.73 1.49
C LYS A 45 2.54 -8.03 0.86
N LYS A 46 1.64 -8.97 0.57
CA LYS A 46 1.96 -10.24 -0.11
C LYS A 46 2.27 -10.04 -1.60
N ARG A 47 1.56 -9.11 -2.23
CA ARG A 47 1.81 -8.68 -3.61
C ARG A 47 3.05 -7.82 -3.72
N GLU A 48 3.62 -7.31 -2.63
CA GLU A 48 4.93 -6.67 -2.62
C GLU A 48 5.94 -7.78 -2.97
N PRO A 49 6.35 -7.93 -4.23
CA PRO A 49 7.30 -8.96 -4.56
C PRO A 49 8.62 -8.40 -4.05
N LEU A 50 9.05 -8.91 -2.91
CA LEU A 50 10.36 -9.53 -2.78
C LEU A 50 11.47 -8.77 -3.54
N LYS A 51 11.74 -7.51 -3.20
CA LYS A 51 13.11 -6.97 -3.36
C LYS A 51 13.99 -7.49 -2.23
N MET A 52 14.04 -8.81 -2.11
CA MET A 52 15.23 -9.51 -1.66
C MET A 52 15.71 -10.28 -2.87
N GLU A 53 16.18 -9.54 -3.88
CA GLU A 53 17.15 -10.11 -4.80
C GLU A 53 18.36 -10.54 -3.97
N GLU A 54 18.71 -11.81 -4.12
CA GLU A 54 20.04 -12.40 -3.91
C GLU A 54 20.75 -12.13 -2.57
N LYS A 55 20.86 -13.20 -1.77
CA LYS A 55 22.17 -13.77 -1.41
C LYS A 55 21.97 -15.07 -0.64
N LYS A 56 22.24 -16.21 -1.29
CA LYS A 56 23.36 -17.09 -0.94
C LYS A 56 23.47 -18.27 -1.89
#